data_AF-A0A661MI64-F1
#
_entry.id   AF-A0A661MI64-F1
#
_cell.length_a   1.000
_cell.length_b   1.000
_cell.length_c   1.000
_cell.angle_alpha   90.00
_cell.angle_beta   90.00
_cell.angle_gamma   90.00
#
_symmetry.space_group_name_H-M   'P 1'
#
loop_
_entity.id
_entity.type
_entity.pdbx_description
1 polymer ?
#
loop_
_entity_poly.entity_id
_entity_poly.type
_entity_poly.pdbx_seq_one_letter_code
_entity_poly.pdbx_strand_id
1 'polypeptide(L)'
;MRHPRSAGFTTIELLIGVAIVGILAAIAVPTFKSYVYRSRVTEAVTILNEIKTRQEAYRSRFGNYAAVNGTDWGAYTPADIPGAQAVAWPSSPAWEALGLSSPGQVRFRYATVAGQPGTATPANSNLDPDKFWYAAQAEGDLNEDGTTFFLEVYSDSRIMFNSASGTGGWE
;
A
#
# COMPACT_ATOMS: atom_id res chain seq x y z
N MET A 1 -36.64 56.11 -9.24
CA MET A 1 -35.79 54.90 -9.36
C MET A 1 -36.07 54.03 -8.13
N ARG A 2 -36.68 52.85 -8.30
CA ARG A 2 -36.96 51.93 -7.17
C ARG A 2 -35.69 51.14 -6.88
N HIS A 3 -35.11 51.32 -5.68
CA HIS A 3 -34.05 50.44 -5.21
C HIS A 3 -34.64 49.05 -4.92
N PRO A 4 -34.15 47.97 -5.53
CA PRO A 4 -34.52 46.62 -5.11
C PRO A 4 -34.09 46.42 -3.65
N ARG A 5 -35.01 45.91 -2.82
CA ARG A 5 -34.70 45.57 -1.43
C ARG A 5 -33.82 44.33 -1.44
N SER A 6 -32.57 44.45 -1.00
CA SER A 6 -31.73 43.29 -0.72
C SER A 6 -32.35 42.49 0.41
N ALA A 7 -32.85 41.28 0.12
CA ALA A 7 -33.29 40.35 1.13
C ALA A 7 -32.05 39.78 1.85
N GLY A 8 -31.94 40.00 3.16
CA GLY A 8 -30.91 39.41 4.00
C GLY A 8 -31.32 38.00 4.46
N PHE A 9 -30.33 37.13 4.65
CA PHE A 9 -30.51 35.78 5.18
C PHE A 9 -30.77 35.82 6.69
N THR A 10 -31.66 34.96 7.21
CA THR A 10 -31.92 34.89 8.65
C THR A 10 -30.92 33.97 9.36
N THR A 11 -30.67 34.23 10.64
CA THR A 11 -29.84 33.35 11.47
C THR A 11 -30.43 31.95 11.60
N ILE A 12 -31.77 31.81 11.57
CA ILE A 12 -32.42 30.51 11.67
C ILE A 12 -32.23 29.67 10.40
N GLU A 13 -32.24 30.28 9.21
CA GLU A 13 -31.93 29.58 7.95
C GLU A 13 -30.48 29.09 7.94
N LEU A 14 -29.56 29.85 8.53
CA LEU A 14 -28.17 29.41 8.71
C LEU A 14 -28.07 28.21 9.64
N LEU A 15 -28.77 28.25 10.78
CA LEU A 15 -28.73 27.17 11.77
C LEU A 15 -29.30 25.86 11.23
N ILE A 16 -30.42 25.92 10.50
CA ILE A 16 -31.00 24.74 9.86
C ILE A 16 -30.05 24.20 8.78
N GLY A 17 -29.46 25.08 7.97
CA GLY A 17 -28.48 24.70 6.95
C GLY A 17 -27.27 23.98 7.55
N VAL A 18 -26.68 24.52 8.63
CA VAL A 18 -25.54 23.92 9.32
C VAL A 18 -25.91 22.58 9.95
N ALA A 19 -27.12 22.45 10.53
CA ALA A 19 -27.58 21.18 11.10
C ALA A 19 -27.69 20.07 10.02
N ILE A 20 -28.24 20.40 8.84
CA ILE A 20 -28.35 19.46 7.73
C ILE A 20 -26.95 19.06 7.24
N VAL A 21 -26.05 20.02 7.02
CA VAL A 21 -24.66 19.74 6.59
C VAL A 21 -23.92 18.89 7.64
N GLY A 22 -24.15 19.13 8.94
CA GLY A 22 -23.56 18.35 10.02
C GLY A 22 -23.97 16.87 9.98
N ILE A 23 -25.27 16.58 9.77
CA ILE A 23 -25.77 15.21 9.63
C ILE A 23 -25.18 14.53 8.40
N LEU A 24 -25.14 15.22 7.26
CA LEU A 24 -24.56 14.69 6.03
C LEU A 24 -23.06 14.40 6.19
N ALA A 25 -22.31 15.31 6.81
CA ALA A 25 -20.87 15.15 7.05
C ALA A 25 -20.56 13.96 7.96
N ALA A 26 -21.37 13.72 9.01
CA ALA A 26 -21.18 12.61 9.93
C ALA A 26 -21.24 11.23 9.24
N ILE A 27 -22.06 11.09 8.20
CA ILE A 27 -22.18 9.85 7.41
C ILE A 27 -21.14 9.82 6.28
N ALA A 28 -20.92 10.95 5.62
CA ALA A 28 -20.06 11.03 4.44
C ALA A 28 -18.57 10.81 4.76
N VAL A 29 -18.06 11.40 5.84
CA VAL A 29 -16.64 11.33 6.21
C VAL A 29 -16.14 9.88 6.44
N PRO A 30 -16.75 9.04 7.31
CA PRO A 30 -16.27 7.68 7.53
C PRO A 30 -16.41 6.79 6.27
N THR A 31 -17.46 7.01 5.48
CA THR A 31 -17.69 6.29 4.23
C THR A 31 -16.61 6.62 3.20
N PHE A 32 -16.30 7.91 3.04
CA PHE A 32 -15.26 8.37 2.12
C PHE A 32 -13.87 7.86 2.54
N LYS A 33 -13.53 7.91 3.84
CA LYS A 33 -12.26 7.36 4.35
C LYS A 33 -12.13 5.87 4.04
N SER A 34 -13.17 5.08 4.29
CA SER A 34 -13.19 3.65 3.97
C SER A 34 -12.98 3.37 2.48
N TYR A 35 -13.58 4.20 1.60
CA TYR A 35 -13.38 4.09 0.15
C TYR A 35 -11.94 4.38 -0.24
N VAL A 36 -11.34 5.45 0.29
CA VAL A 36 -9.94 5.78 0.06
C VAL A 36 -9.03 4.63 0.51
N TYR A 37 -9.23 4.07 1.72
CA TYR A 37 -8.39 2.97 2.22
C TYR A 37 -8.44 1.74 1.32
N ARG A 38 -9.63 1.33 0.87
CA ARG A 38 -9.78 0.22 -0.07
C ARG A 38 -9.07 0.49 -1.40
N SER A 39 -9.15 1.73 -1.90
CA SER A 39 -8.41 2.14 -3.10
C SER A 39 -6.89 2.05 -2.88
N ARG A 40 -6.38 2.48 -1.72
CA ARG A 40 -4.95 2.37 -1.38
C ARG A 40 -4.49 0.91 -1.31
N VAL A 41 -5.26 0.04 -0.66
CA VAL A 41 -4.94 -1.40 -0.56
C VAL A 41 -4.96 -2.08 -1.93
N THR A 42 -5.94 -1.75 -2.78
CA THR A 42 -6.05 -2.31 -4.13
C THR A 42 -4.83 -1.98 -5.00
N GLU A 43 -4.29 -0.77 -4.85
CA GLU A 43 -3.03 -0.34 -5.49
C GLU A 43 -1.87 -1.27 -5.08
N ALA A 44 -1.69 -1.48 -3.78
CA ALA A 44 -0.64 -2.35 -3.25
C ALA A 44 -0.79 -3.82 -3.68
N VAL A 45 -2.01 -4.36 -3.66
CA VAL A 45 -2.29 -5.71 -4.17
C VAL A 45 -1.91 -5.84 -5.65
N THR A 46 -2.20 -4.82 -6.45
CA THR A 46 -1.89 -4.82 -7.89
C THR A 46 -0.37 -4.89 -8.10
N ILE A 47 0.38 -4.04 -7.41
CA ILE A 47 1.84 -4.01 -7.51
C ILE A 47 2.47 -5.30 -6.96
N LEU A 48 2.00 -5.85 -5.85
CA LEU A 48 2.52 -7.11 -5.32
C LEU A 48 2.26 -8.31 -6.24
N ASN A 49 1.11 -8.36 -6.91
CA ASN A 49 0.83 -9.40 -7.91
C ASN A 49 1.72 -9.25 -9.15
N GLU A 50 2.02 -8.02 -9.54
CA GLU A 50 2.97 -7.74 -10.60
C GLU A 50 4.38 -8.20 -10.20
N ILE A 51 4.83 -7.89 -8.98
CA ILE A 51 6.10 -8.35 -8.43
C ILE A 51 6.17 -9.88 -8.44
N LYS A 52 5.12 -10.57 -7.98
CA LYS A 52 5.02 -12.03 -8.01
C LYS A 52 5.21 -12.58 -9.42
N THR A 53 4.47 -12.05 -10.39
CA THR A 53 4.57 -12.48 -11.80
C THR A 53 5.98 -12.26 -12.36
N ARG A 54 6.60 -11.12 -12.02
CA ARG A 54 7.95 -10.77 -12.46
C ARG A 54 9.02 -11.64 -11.79
N GLN A 55 8.84 -12.00 -10.51
CA GLN A 55 9.75 -12.89 -9.79
C GLN A 55 9.75 -14.29 -10.41
N GLU A 56 8.59 -14.84 -10.75
CA GLU A 56 8.50 -16.13 -11.45
C GLU A 56 9.18 -16.06 -12.84
N ALA A 57 8.94 -14.98 -13.59
CA ALA A 57 9.61 -14.78 -14.88
C ALA A 57 11.13 -14.63 -14.73
N TYR A 58 11.59 -13.94 -13.70
CA TYR A 58 13.01 -13.76 -13.40
C TYR A 58 13.66 -15.12 -13.05
N ARG A 59 13.03 -15.90 -12.18
CA ARG A 59 13.50 -17.26 -11.83
C ARG A 59 13.55 -18.17 -13.04
N SER A 60 12.55 -18.13 -13.91
CA SER A 60 12.56 -18.93 -15.15
C SER A 60 13.73 -18.58 -16.08
N ARG A 61 14.25 -17.34 -16.02
CA ARG A 61 15.34 -16.88 -16.88
C ARG A 61 16.72 -17.11 -16.28
N PHE A 62 16.86 -16.89 -14.97
CA PHE A 62 18.17 -16.85 -14.31
C PHE A 62 18.41 -18.01 -13.34
N GLY A 63 17.38 -18.80 -13.03
CA GLY A 63 17.47 -19.94 -12.11
C GLY A 63 17.34 -19.57 -10.62
N ASN A 64 17.31 -18.29 -10.28
CA ASN A 64 17.09 -17.77 -8.93
C ASN A 64 16.11 -16.58 -8.95
N TYR A 65 15.51 -16.24 -7.81
CA TYR A 65 14.69 -15.03 -7.68
C TYR A 65 15.55 -13.77 -7.57
N ALA A 66 14.97 -12.61 -7.87
CA ALA A 66 15.66 -11.32 -7.78
C ALA A 66 15.66 -10.82 -6.33
N ALA A 67 16.85 -10.69 -5.75
CA ALA A 67 17.08 -10.12 -4.42
C ALA A 67 17.16 -8.59 -4.50
N VAL A 68 16.09 -7.92 -4.95
CA VAL A 68 16.09 -6.47 -5.23
C VAL A 68 16.50 -5.64 -4.02
N ASN A 69 16.03 -6.02 -2.84
CA ASN A 69 16.33 -5.38 -1.56
C ASN A 69 17.23 -6.25 -0.67
N GLY A 70 17.94 -7.22 -1.25
CA GLY A 70 18.82 -8.13 -0.53
C GLY A 70 18.14 -9.41 -0.04
N THR A 71 18.67 -9.97 1.05
CA THR A 71 18.24 -11.26 1.62
C THR A 71 17.43 -11.11 2.90
N ASP A 72 17.26 -9.91 3.43
CA ASP A 72 16.45 -9.63 4.61
C ASP A 72 15.83 -8.24 4.51
N TRP A 73 14.80 -7.97 5.31
CA TRP A 73 14.12 -6.68 5.34
C TRP A 73 15.05 -5.56 5.81
N GLY A 74 14.76 -4.32 5.38
CA GLY A 74 15.51 -3.14 5.84
C GLY A 74 15.73 -2.08 4.77
N ALA A 75 15.59 -2.45 3.49
CA ALA A 75 15.57 -1.50 2.38
C ALA A 75 14.22 -1.56 1.67
N TYR A 76 13.61 -0.39 1.47
CA TYR A 76 12.30 -0.25 0.83
C TYR A 76 12.36 0.77 -0.31
N THR A 77 11.36 0.71 -1.18
CA THR A 77 11.20 1.60 -2.32
C THR A 77 9.74 2.04 -2.44
N PRO A 78 9.43 3.34 -2.27
CA PRO A 78 10.28 4.41 -1.72
C PRO A 78 10.83 4.10 -0.32
N ALA A 79 11.87 4.83 0.14
CA ALA A 79 12.51 4.55 1.43
C ALA A 79 11.56 4.81 2.62
N ASP A 80 10.88 5.96 2.57
CA ASP A 80 9.91 6.37 3.58
C ASP A 80 8.51 5.87 3.24
N ILE A 81 7.70 5.63 4.27
CA ILE A 81 6.28 5.30 4.11
C ILE A 81 5.56 6.52 3.54
N PRO A 82 4.91 6.41 2.37
CA PRO A 82 4.13 7.51 1.83
C PRO A 82 2.97 7.88 2.79
N GLY A 83 2.80 9.18 3.03
CA GLY A 83 1.69 9.70 3.85
C GLY A 83 0.42 9.96 3.02
N ALA A 84 -0.29 11.06 3.32
CA ALA A 84 -1.52 11.44 2.62
C ALA A 84 -1.39 11.52 1.09
N GLN A 85 -0.22 11.97 0.63
CA GLN A 85 0.08 12.18 -0.77
C GLN A 85 0.87 10.99 -1.32
N ALA A 86 0.50 10.54 -2.51
CA ALA A 86 1.24 9.52 -3.21
C ALA A 86 2.61 10.07 -3.63
N VAL A 87 3.64 9.23 -3.58
CA VAL A 87 5.02 9.58 -3.87
C VAL A 87 5.42 8.94 -5.19
N ALA A 88 6.22 9.63 -6.00
CA ALA A 88 6.73 9.07 -7.24
C ALA A 88 7.64 7.86 -6.97
N TRP A 89 7.46 6.79 -7.72
CA TRP A 89 8.37 5.65 -7.67
C TRP A 89 9.79 6.07 -8.11
N PRO A 90 10.83 5.88 -7.28
CA PRO A 90 12.19 6.24 -7.64
C PRO A 90 12.78 5.23 -8.63
N SER A 91 13.63 5.71 -9.56
CA SER A 91 14.39 4.83 -10.45
C SER A 91 15.37 3.98 -9.65
N SER A 92 15.42 2.68 -9.94
CA SER A 92 16.32 1.74 -9.27
C SER A 92 16.73 0.63 -10.23
N PRO A 93 18.04 0.46 -10.50
CA PRO A 93 18.54 -0.59 -11.38
C PRO A 93 18.10 -2.00 -10.97
N ALA A 94 17.93 -2.24 -9.66
CA ALA A 94 17.51 -3.54 -9.15
C ALA A 94 16.03 -3.84 -9.46
N TRP A 95 15.15 -2.84 -9.33
CA TRP A 95 13.74 -2.96 -9.73
C TRP A 95 13.59 -3.05 -11.25
N GLU A 96 14.42 -2.32 -11.99
CA GLU A 96 14.48 -2.39 -13.46
C GLU A 96 14.95 -3.77 -13.95
N ALA A 97 15.89 -4.42 -13.25
CA ALA A 97 16.33 -5.78 -13.56
C ALA A 97 15.23 -6.82 -13.33
N LEU A 98 14.38 -6.62 -12.31
CA LEU A 98 13.14 -7.39 -12.13
C LEU A 98 12.08 -7.03 -13.20
N GLY A 99 12.24 -5.89 -13.87
CA GLY A 99 11.39 -5.38 -14.94
C GLY A 99 10.29 -4.42 -14.49
N LEU A 100 10.21 -4.08 -13.20
CA LEU A 100 9.24 -3.12 -12.65
C LEU A 100 9.84 -1.71 -12.73
N SER A 101 9.67 -1.04 -13.87
CA SER A 101 10.42 0.20 -14.16
C SER A 101 9.75 1.51 -13.70
N SER A 102 8.44 1.56 -13.46
CA SER A 102 7.78 2.67 -12.73
C SER A 102 6.27 2.44 -12.68
N PRO A 103 5.69 2.02 -11.55
CA PRO A 103 4.23 1.99 -11.37
C PRO A 103 3.59 3.39 -11.30
N GLY A 104 4.37 4.47 -11.41
CA GLY A 104 3.90 5.85 -11.30
C GLY A 104 3.97 6.36 -9.86
N GLN A 105 2.90 6.99 -9.38
CA GLN A 105 2.80 7.41 -7.99
C GLN A 105 2.27 6.27 -7.13
N VAL A 106 2.92 6.04 -5.99
CA VAL A 106 2.58 4.97 -5.06
C VAL A 106 2.27 5.49 -3.66
N ARG A 107 1.39 4.78 -2.96
CA ARG A 107 0.97 5.07 -1.57
C ARG A 107 1.54 4.10 -0.53
N PHE A 108 2.28 3.11 -1.00
CA PHE A 108 2.98 2.15 -0.18
C PHE A 108 4.47 2.21 -0.54
N ARG A 109 5.30 1.79 0.38
CA ARG A 109 6.67 1.38 0.08
C ARG A 109 6.72 -0.12 -0.12
N TYR A 110 7.64 -0.57 -0.96
CA TYR A 110 7.75 -1.96 -1.37
C TYR A 110 9.17 -2.46 -1.17
N ALA A 111 9.30 -3.71 -0.76
CA ALA A 111 10.56 -4.41 -0.73
C ALA A 111 10.36 -5.81 -1.31
N THR A 112 11.35 -6.32 -2.03
CA THR A 112 11.42 -7.74 -2.33
C THR A 112 12.81 -8.29 -2.02
N VAL A 113 12.81 -9.31 -1.18
CA VAL A 113 14.01 -10.01 -0.71
C VAL A 113 13.98 -11.42 -1.25
N ALA A 114 15.14 -11.98 -1.54
CA ALA A 114 15.24 -13.33 -2.07
C ALA A 114 16.51 -14.02 -1.58
N GLY A 115 16.45 -15.34 -1.51
CA GLY A 115 17.56 -16.18 -1.09
C GLY A 115 17.67 -17.45 -1.92
N GLN A 116 18.87 -18.00 -1.91
CA GLN A 116 19.18 -19.33 -2.45
C GLN A 116 19.10 -20.38 -1.32
N PRO A 117 19.05 -21.68 -1.64
CA PRO A 117 19.14 -22.74 -0.63
C PRO A 117 20.29 -22.50 0.37
N GLY A 118 19.98 -22.58 1.66
CA GLY A 118 20.89 -22.29 2.77
C GLY A 118 20.94 -20.82 3.20
N THR A 119 20.24 -19.91 2.51
CA THR A 119 20.10 -18.51 2.94
C THR A 119 18.99 -18.41 3.99
N ALA A 120 19.27 -17.75 5.12
CA ALA A 120 18.27 -17.50 6.16
C ALA A 120 17.05 -16.78 5.59
N THR A 121 15.86 -17.30 5.88
CA THR A 121 14.60 -16.70 5.44
C THR A 121 14.20 -15.56 6.37
N PRO A 122 13.42 -14.58 5.90
CA PRO A 122 12.90 -13.51 6.75
C PRO A 122 12.07 -14.10 7.89
N ALA A 123 12.16 -13.49 9.08
CA ALA A 123 11.42 -13.97 10.25
C ALA A 123 9.92 -14.08 9.96
N ASN A 124 9.26 -15.10 10.53
CA ASN A 124 7.82 -15.35 10.41
C ASN A 124 7.28 -15.61 8.99
N SER A 125 8.15 -15.82 7.99
CA SER A 125 7.73 -16.01 6.59
C SER A 125 7.25 -17.43 6.24
N ASN A 126 7.46 -18.42 7.12
CA ASN A 126 7.26 -19.85 6.86
C ASN A 126 7.94 -20.36 5.56
N LEU A 127 8.91 -19.61 5.04
CA LEU A 127 9.67 -19.98 3.86
C LEU A 127 10.65 -21.10 4.22
N ASP A 128 10.80 -22.04 3.28
CA ASP A 128 11.76 -23.14 3.39
C ASP A 128 13.17 -22.64 3.02
N PRO A 129 14.13 -22.60 3.96
CA PRO A 129 15.49 -22.13 3.70
C PRO A 129 16.26 -23.07 2.77
N ASP A 130 15.83 -24.31 2.57
CA ASP A 130 16.50 -25.28 1.69
C ASP A 130 16.10 -25.12 0.21
N LYS A 131 15.21 -24.17 -0.11
CA LYS A 131 14.74 -23.87 -1.47
C LYS A 131 15.15 -22.47 -1.90
N PHE A 132 15.07 -22.21 -3.21
CA PHE A 132 15.03 -20.83 -3.70
C PHE A 132 13.72 -20.19 -3.24
N TRP A 133 13.81 -19.01 -2.63
CA TRP A 133 12.66 -18.32 -2.09
C TRP A 133 12.72 -16.82 -2.41
N TYR A 134 11.55 -16.21 -2.45
CA TYR A 134 11.41 -14.75 -2.38
C TYR A 134 10.28 -14.39 -1.42
N ALA A 135 10.40 -13.22 -0.81
CA ALA A 135 9.33 -12.52 -0.14
C ALA A 135 9.20 -11.12 -0.75
N ALA A 136 7.98 -10.63 -0.89
CA ALA A 136 7.74 -9.24 -1.22
C ALA A 136 6.72 -8.65 -0.25
N GLN A 137 7.00 -7.43 0.22
CA GLN A 137 6.21 -6.72 1.19
C GLN A 137 5.82 -5.36 0.64
N ALA A 138 4.58 -4.95 0.85
CA ALA A 138 4.12 -3.59 0.71
C ALA A 138 3.76 -3.06 2.10
N GLU A 139 4.26 -1.89 2.49
CA GLU A 139 3.98 -1.25 3.77
C GLU A 139 3.46 0.17 3.57
N GLY A 140 2.43 0.55 4.30
CA GLY A 140 1.77 1.85 4.17
C GLY A 140 1.08 2.27 5.45
N ASP A 141 0.88 3.57 5.64
CA ASP A 141 -0.02 4.11 6.66
C ASP A 141 -1.34 4.52 5.99
N LEU A 142 -2.38 3.72 6.23
CA LEU A 142 -3.66 3.88 5.54
C LEU A 142 -4.44 5.10 6.06
N ASN A 143 -4.36 5.39 7.35
CA ASN A 143 -5.20 6.35 8.06
C ASN A 143 -4.43 7.52 8.70
N GLU A 144 -3.11 7.57 8.50
CA GLU A 144 -2.20 8.62 8.98
C GLU A 144 -2.17 8.71 10.51
N ASP A 145 -2.36 7.57 11.19
CA ASP A 145 -2.30 7.50 12.65
C ASP A 145 -0.94 7.04 13.20
N GLY A 146 0.03 6.79 12.30
CA GLY A 146 1.37 6.31 12.64
C GLY A 146 1.46 4.79 12.76
N THR A 147 0.34 4.07 12.60
CA THR A 147 0.32 2.61 12.57
C THR A 147 0.45 2.12 11.14
N THR A 148 1.43 1.25 10.89
CA THR A 148 1.66 0.71 9.55
C THR A 148 0.85 -0.55 9.32
N PHE A 149 0.35 -0.66 8.10
CA PHE A 149 -0.27 -1.84 7.55
C PHE A 149 0.68 -2.44 6.52
N PHE A 150 0.85 -3.75 6.55
CA PHE A 150 1.65 -4.43 5.53
C PHE A 150 0.93 -5.61 4.88
N LEU A 151 1.28 -5.83 3.62
CA LEU A 151 0.88 -6.94 2.79
C LEU A 151 2.12 -7.70 2.35
N GLU A 152 2.05 -9.03 2.36
CA GLU A 152 3.18 -9.89 2.02
C GLU A 152 2.76 -11.00 1.06
N VAL A 153 3.67 -11.31 0.13
CA VAL A 153 3.55 -12.47 -0.74
C VAL A 153 4.86 -13.26 -0.71
N TYR A 154 4.72 -14.58 -0.74
CA TYR A 154 5.84 -15.52 -0.64
C TYR A 154 5.85 -16.46 -1.83
N SER A 155 7.04 -16.94 -2.20
CA SER A 155 7.21 -17.90 -3.31
C SER A 155 6.47 -19.23 -3.10
N ASP A 156 6.41 -19.72 -1.86
CA ASP A 156 5.76 -21.01 -1.54
C ASP A 156 4.26 -20.85 -1.20
N SER A 157 3.72 -19.63 -1.29
CA SER A 157 2.34 -19.32 -0.97
C SER A 157 1.54 -18.83 -2.18
N ARG A 158 0.31 -19.30 -2.27
CA ARG A 158 -0.69 -18.79 -3.22
C ARG A 158 -1.52 -17.64 -2.65
N ILE A 159 -1.53 -17.49 -1.32
CA ILE A 159 -2.27 -16.44 -0.63
C ILE A 159 -1.36 -15.24 -0.33
N MET A 160 -1.96 -14.06 -0.34
CA MET A 160 -1.34 -12.85 0.17
C MET A 160 -1.66 -12.74 1.66
N PHE A 161 -0.63 -12.50 2.46
CA PHE A 161 -0.76 -12.27 3.89
C PHE A 161 -0.92 -10.78 4.12
N ASN A 162 -1.70 -10.42 5.12
CA ASN A 162 -1.69 -9.09 5.68
C ASN A 162 -1.34 -9.20 7.16
N SER A 163 -0.76 -8.16 7.73
CA SER A 163 -0.86 -8.00 9.17
C SER A 163 -1.59 -6.71 9.49
N ALA A 164 -2.68 -6.85 10.23
CA ALA A 164 -3.36 -5.77 10.89
C ALA A 164 -2.60 -5.45 12.20
N SER A 165 -1.35 -4.95 12.10
CA SER A 165 -0.82 -4.13 13.19
C SER A 165 -1.67 -2.85 13.21
N GLY A 166 -2.67 -2.83 14.10
CA GLY A 166 -3.70 -1.78 14.15
C GLY A 166 -5.12 -2.33 14.29
N THR A 167 -5.33 -3.26 15.24
CA THR A 167 -6.65 -3.78 15.63
C THR A 167 -7.52 -4.34 14.49
N GLY A 168 -7.34 -5.64 14.19
CA GLY A 168 -8.44 -6.50 13.77
C GLY A 168 -8.25 -7.27 12.47
N GLY A 169 -8.17 -8.59 12.62
CA GLY A 169 -8.76 -9.55 11.68
C GLY A 169 -7.80 -10.21 10.70
N TRP A 170 -7.37 -11.42 11.06
CA TRP A 170 -7.07 -12.47 10.07
C TRP A 170 -8.35 -12.78 9.29
N GLU A 171 -8.28 -12.63 7.97
CA GLU A 171 -8.85 -13.50 6.92
C GLU A 171 -8.41 -12.96 5.54
#